data_AF-A0A3C1SRF4-F1
#
_entry.id   AF-A0A3C1SRF4-F1
#
_cell.length_a   1.000
_cell.length_b   1.000
_cell.length_c   1.000
_cell.angle_alpha   90.00
_cell.angle_beta   90.00
_cell.angle_gamma   90.00
#
_symmetry.space_group_name_H-M   'P 1'
#
loop_
_entity.id
_entity.type
_entity.pdbx_description
1 polymer ?
#
loop_
_entity_poly.entity_id
_entity_poly.type
_entity_poly.pdbx_seq_one_letter_code
_entity_poly.pdbx_strand_id
1 'polypeptide(L)'
;HLRIEHRVMPAGPSIPDAIANAAFYYGLVHGLAHTRPPISATLDFARCRANFYAAARDGLQAEVMWSDGRCLPLRQLLLESLLPLARRGLLALEIDHADIRDYLQPIAARIDSGRTGARWQRDFLGAHGSDLTDLTLAYLERQRSGLPVHEWPC
;
A
#
# COMPACT_ATOMS: atom_id res chain seq x y z
N HIS A 1 11.42 -27.11 -5.45
CA HIS A 1 10.35 -26.09 -5.44
C HIS A 1 10.59 -25.14 -4.26
N LEU A 2 10.98 -23.89 -4.53
CA LEU A 2 11.20 -22.86 -3.49
C LEU A 2 9.97 -21.96 -3.44
N ARG A 3 9.47 -21.67 -2.23
CA ARG A 3 8.35 -20.74 -1.99
C ARG A 3 8.83 -19.63 -1.06
N ILE A 4 8.40 -18.40 -1.34
CA ILE A 4 8.64 -17.23 -0.49
C ILE A 4 7.28 -16.74 -0.01
N GLU A 5 7.13 -16.54 1.31
CA GLU A 5 5.89 -16.07 1.93
C GLU A 5 6.05 -14.60 2.37
N HIS A 6 5.12 -13.75 1.97
CA HIS A 6 5.07 -12.34 2.38
C HIS A 6 4.09 -12.15 3.54
N ARG A 7 4.62 -11.88 4.75
CA ARG A 7 3.84 -11.91 6.01
C ARG A 7 3.63 -10.53 6.65
N VAL A 8 3.90 -9.47 5.91
CA VAL A 8 3.89 -8.08 6.43
C VAL A 8 2.53 -7.41 6.28
N MET A 9 1.73 -7.83 5.29
CA MET A 9 0.48 -7.15 4.95
C MET A 9 -0.61 -7.45 5.99
N PRO A 10 -1.26 -6.43 6.58
CA PRO A 10 -2.45 -6.65 7.38
C PRO A 10 -3.63 -7.06 6.49
N ALA A 11 -4.70 -7.58 7.10
CA ALA A 11 -5.97 -7.74 6.41
C ALA A 11 -6.44 -6.38 5.85
N GLY A 12 -6.87 -6.36 4.58
CA GLY A 12 -7.43 -5.17 3.95
C GLY A 12 -8.74 -4.75 4.64
N PRO A 13 -9.03 -3.43 4.77
CA PRO A 13 -10.31 -2.95 5.32
C PRO A 13 -11.55 -3.48 4.61
N SER A 14 -11.43 -3.66 3.29
CA SER A 14 -12.47 -4.12 2.38
C SER A 14 -11.92 -5.15 1.39
N ILE A 15 -12.82 -5.83 0.66
CA ILE A 15 -12.42 -6.73 -0.44
C ILE A 15 -11.66 -5.97 -1.55
N PRO A 16 -12.13 -4.82 -2.06
CA PRO A 16 -11.35 -4.02 -3.01
C PRO A 16 -9.97 -3.64 -2.49
N ASP A 17 -9.86 -3.27 -1.21
CA ASP A 17 -8.56 -2.96 -0.59
C ASP A 17 -7.61 -4.17 -0.58
N ALA A 18 -8.12 -5.37 -0.31
CA ALA A 18 -7.33 -6.60 -0.30
C ALA A 18 -6.84 -6.96 -1.71
N ILE A 19 -7.70 -6.84 -2.73
CA ILE A 19 -7.34 -7.05 -4.13
C ILE A 19 -6.30 -6.03 -4.58
N ALA A 20 -6.52 -4.74 -4.26
CA ALA A 20 -5.62 -3.65 -4.61
C ALA A 20 -4.23 -3.83 -3.99
N ASN A 21 -4.19 -4.26 -2.72
CA ASN A 21 -2.97 -4.63 -2.00
C ASN A 21 -2.21 -5.77 -2.70
N ALA A 22 -2.92 -6.83 -3.11
CA ALA A 22 -2.33 -7.97 -3.81
C ALA A 22 -1.78 -7.56 -5.18
N ALA A 23 -2.58 -6.86 -5.99
CA ALA A 23 -2.17 -6.39 -7.32
C ALA A 23 -0.94 -5.47 -7.24
N PHE A 24 -0.92 -4.53 -6.29
CA PHE A 24 0.23 -3.65 -6.08
C PHE A 24 1.48 -4.44 -5.68
N TYR A 25 1.35 -5.39 -4.75
CA TYR A 25 2.46 -6.24 -4.31
C TYR A 25 3.02 -7.09 -5.46
N TYR A 26 2.18 -7.84 -6.17
CA TYR A 26 2.62 -8.72 -7.25
C TYR A 26 3.24 -7.92 -8.40
N GLY A 27 2.61 -6.80 -8.78
CA GLY A 27 3.16 -5.88 -9.76
C GLY A 27 4.53 -5.36 -9.35
N LEU A 28 4.68 -4.91 -8.10
CA LEU A 28 5.96 -4.38 -7.61
C LEU A 28 7.05 -5.44 -7.56
N VAL A 29 6.77 -6.61 -6.98
CA VAL A 29 7.77 -7.68 -6.88
C VAL A 29 8.20 -8.11 -8.28
N HIS A 30 7.25 -8.30 -9.19
CA HIS A 30 7.57 -8.63 -10.58
C HIS A 30 8.42 -7.53 -11.24
N GLY A 31 8.02 -6.26 -11.11
CA GLY A 31 8.76 -5.13 -11.67
C GLY A 31 10.18 -5.01 -11.10
N LEU A 32 10.33 -5.10 -9.77
CA LEU A 32 11.62 -4.99 -9.08
C LEU A 32 12.56 -6.14 -9.42
N ALA A 33 12.05 -7.36 -9.57
CA ALA A 33 12.84 -8.53 -9.94
C ALA A 33 13.47 -8.40 -11.34
N HIS A 34 12.88 -7.57 -12.21
CA HIS A 34 13.35 -7.35 -13.58
C HIS A 34 14.14 -6.03 -13.75
N THR A 35 14.30 -5.23 -12.71
CA THR A 35 15.09 -3.99 -12.75
C THR A 35 16.58 -4.29 -12.92
N ARG A 36 17.27 -3.48 -13.74
CA ARG A 36 18.72 -3.55 -13.96
C ARG A 36 19.37 -2.18 -13.71
N PRO A 37 20.43 -2.09 -12.88
CA PRO A 37 20.95 -3.15 -12.01
C PRO A 37 19.89 -3.61 -10.99
N PRO A 38 20.03 -4.82 -10.39
CA PRO A 38 19.07 -5.30 -9.40
C PRO A 38 18.99 -4.31 -8.23
N ILE A 39 17.79 -4.14 -7.66
CA ILE A 39 17.54 -3.14 -6.61
C ILE A 39 18.51 -3.29 -5.42
N SER A 40 18.91 -4.52 -5.10
CA SER A 40 19.84 -4.85 -4.02
C SER A 40 21.28 -4.34 -4.26
N ALA A 41 21.65 -4.02 -5.50
CA ALA A 41 22.93 -3.39 -5.81
C ALA A 41 22.91 -1.88 -5.51
N THR A 42 21.72 -1.27 -5.44
CA THR A 42 21.54 0.19 -5.29
C THR A 42 20.93 0.60 -3.96
N LEU A 43 20.25 -0.32 -3.27
CA LEU A 43 19.60 -0.09 -1.99
C LEU A 43 20.00 -1.20 -1.01
N ASP A 44 20.90 -0.86 -0.07
CA ASP A 44 21.37 -1.80 0.93
C ASP A 44 20.29 -2.15 1.96
N PHE A 45 20.48 -3.28 2.63
CA PHE A 45 19.50 -3.80 3.59
C PHE A 45 19.31 -2.89 4.82
N ALA A 46 20.35 -2.16 5.25
CA ALA A 46 20.25 -1.27 6.39
C ALA A 46 19.30 -0.10 6.09
N ARG A 47 19.35 0.45 4.88
CA ARG A 47 18.43 1.47 4.36
C ARG A 47 17.02 0.90 4.19
N CYS A 48 16.86 -0.30 3.63
CA CYS A 48 15.56 -0.97 3.55
C CYS A 48 14.90 -1.11 4.93
N ARG A 49 15.68 -1.53 5.94
CA ARG A 49 15.21 -1.65 7.32
C ARG A 49 14.83 -0.29 7.92
N ALA A 50 15.64 0.74 7.69
CA ALA A 50 15.34 2.09 8.15
C ALA A 50 14.03 2.62 7.54
N ASN A 51 13.87 2.47 6.21
CA ASN A 51 12.65 2.84 5.50
C ASN A 51 11.41 2.10 6.04
N PHE A 52 11.55 0.80 6.31
CA PHE A 52 10.47 -0.01 6.87
C PHE A 52 9.96 0.55 8.21
N TYR A 53 10.87 0.86 9.13
CA TYR A 53 10.48 1.40 10.44
C TYR A 53 10.01 2.87 10.37
N ALA A 54 10.53 3.67 9.44
CA ALA A 54 9.99 5.00 9.16
C ALA A 54 8.53 4.91 8.69
N ALA A 55 8.25 4.08 7.68
CA ALA A 55 6.91 3.84 7.18
C ALA A 55 5.97 3.25 8.24
N ALA A 56 6.46 2.37 9.11
CA ALA A 56 5.65 1.78 10.18
C ALA A 56 5.25 2.80 11.26
N ARG A 57 6.12 3.76 11.58
CA ARG A 57 5.84 4.80 12.60
C ARG A 57 5.03 5.96 12.04
N ASP A 58 5.46 6.47 10.88
CA ASP A 58 4.99 7.75 10.34
C ASP A 58 3.97 7.55 9.20
N GLY A 59 3.75 6.31 8.78
CA GLY A 59 2.81 5.97 7.72
C GLY A 59 3.19 6.64 6.41
N LEU A 60 2.18 7.20 5.73
CA LEU A 60 2.39 7.95 4.48
C LEU A 60 3.21 9.24 4.66
N GLN A 61 3.36 9.75 5.90
CA GLN A 61 4.18 10.94 6.15
C GLN A 61 5.66 10.63 6.32
N ALA A 62 6.06 9.36 6.22
CA ALA A 62 7.46 8.96 6.32
C ALA A 62 8.31 9.56 5.20
N GLU A 63 9.56 9.88 5.52
CA GLU A 63 10.62 10.07 4.54
C GLU A 63 11.44 8.79 4.41
N VAL A 64 11.77 8.41 3.17
CA VAL A 64 12.47 7.17 2.86
C VAL A 64 13.62 7.44 1.91
N MET A 65 14.66 6.62 1.99
CA MET A 65 15.78 6.67 1.05
C MET A 65 15.55 5.69 -0.10
N TRP A 66 15.68 6.15 -1.34
CA TRP A 66 15.47 5.31 -2.51
C TRP A 66 16.79 4.92 -3.22
N SER A 67 16.68 4.12 -4.28
CA SER A 67 17.80 3.53 -5.02
C SER A 67 18.71 4.55 -5.70
N ASP A 68 18.22 5.77 -5.95
CA ASP A 68 19.01 6.88 -6.47
C ASP A 68 19.79 7.63 -5.36
N GLY A 69 19.73 7.13 -4.12
CA GLY A 69 20.38 7.71 -2.95
C GLY A 69 19.66 8.93 -2.37
N ARG A 70 18.52 9.33 -2.92
CA ARG A 70 17.75 10.48 -2.44
C ARG A 70 16.84 10.09 -1.28
N CYS A 71 16.75 10.96 -0.28
CA CYS A 71 15.70 10.93 0.72
C CYS A 71 14.52 11.74 0.19
N LEU A 72 13.32 11.14 0.19
CA LEU A 72 12.11 11.78 -0.32
C LEU A 72 10.85 11.31 0.42
N PRO A 73 9.74 12.08 0.36
CA PRO A 73 8.48 11.66 0.96
C PRO A 73 7.97 10.33 0.38
N LEU A 74 7.49 9.43 1.23
CA LEU A 74 6.99 8.13 0.82
C LEU A 74 5.81 8.24 -0.16
N ARG A 75 4.91 9.21 0.03
CA ARG A 75 3.80 9.48 -0.91
C ARG A 75 4.31 9.79 -2.31
N GLN A 76 5.35 10.61 -2.42
CA GLN A 76 5.95 10.96 -3.69
C GLN A 76 6.52 9.72 -4.37
N LEU A 77 7.34 8.94 -3.64
CA LEU A 77 7.90 7.69 -4.14
C LEU A 77 6.81 6.71 -4.62
N LEU A 78 5.74 6.57 -3.84
CA LEU A 78 4.63 5.68 -4.16
C LEU A 78 3.92 6.08 -5.46
N LEU A 79 3.57 7.36 -5.61
CA LEU A 79 2.82 7.87 -6.77
C LEU A 79 3.67 7.92 -8.05
N GLU A 80 4.90 8.44 -7.94
CA GLU A 80 5.73 8.77 -9.11
C GLU A 80 6.56 7.58 -9.60
N SER A 81 6.90 6.64 -8.72
CA SER A 81 7.81 5.53 -9.06
C SER A 81 7.19 4.16 -8.87
N LEU A 82 6.64 3.88 -7.68
CA LEU A 82 6.22 2.51 -7.33
C LEU A 82 4.91 2.10 -8.00
N LEU A 83 3.91 2.98 -8.07
CA LEU A 83 2.67 2.70 -8.82
C LEU A 83 2.91 2.46 -10.31
N PRO A 84 3.69 3.30 -11.02
CA PRO A 84 4.09 3.02 -12.39
C PRO A 84 4.86 1.70 -12.55
N LEU A 85 5.75 1.38 -11.61
CA LEU A 85 6.47 0.10 -11.62
C LEU A 85 5.54 -1.09 -11.42
N ALA A 86 4.59 -1.00 -10.48
CA ALA A 86 3.59 -2.03 -10.23
C ALA A 86 2.74 -2.29 -11.48
N ARG A 87 2.28 -1.22 -12.15
CA ARG A 87 1.54 -1.29 -13.41
C ARG A 87 2.33 -2.05 -14.47
N ARG A 88 3.61 -1.69 -14.69
CA ARG A 88 4.47 -2.40 -15.65
C ARG A 88 4.66 -3.87 -15.27
N GLY A 89 4.81 -4.17 -13.99
CA GLY A 89 4.94 -5.53 -13.51
C GLY A 89 3.70 -6.38 -13.79
N LEU A 90 2.50 -5.83 -13.55
CA LEU A 90 1.24 -6.51 -13.87
C LEU A 90 1.02 -6.69 -15.37
N LEU A 91 1.40 -5.70 -16.19
CA LEU A 91 1.34 -5.83 -17.66
C LEU A 91 2.24 -6.96 -18.15
N ALA A 92 3.44 -7.10 -17.57
CA ALA A 92 4.36 -8.17 -17.92
C ALA A 92 3.90 -9.55 -17.39
N LEU A 93 2.93 -9.57 -16.48
CA LEU A 93 2.20 -10.78 -16.05
C LEU A 93 0.93 -11.01 -16.89
N GLU A 94 0.74 -10.27 -17.98
CA GLU A 94 -0.39 -10.41 -18.92
C GLU A 94 -1.77 -10.18 -18.29
N ILE A 95 -1.83 -9.39 -17.20
CA ILE A 95 -3.11 -8.95 -16.63
C ILE A 95 -3.74 -7.90 -17.54
N ASP A 96 -5.07 -7.97 -17.70
CA ASP A 96 -5.82 -7.04 -18.54
C ASP A 96 -5.65 -5.57 -18.11
N HIS A 97 -5.62 -4.66 -19.09
CA HIS A 97 -5.39 -3.23 -18.84
C HIS A 97 -6.49 -2.58 -17.98
N ALA A 98 -7.75 -2.99 -18.15
CA ALA A 98 -8.87 -2.48 -17.36
C ALA A 98 -8.75 -2.96 -15.91
N ASP A 99 -8.47 -4.24 -15.72
CA ASP A 99 -8.21 -4.84 -14.41
C ASP A 99 -7.05 -4.13 -13.68
N ILE A 100 -5.92 -3.89 -14.35
CA ILE A 100 -4.79 -3.18 -13.73
C ILE A 100 -5.19 -1.78 -13.29
N ARG A 101 -5.96 -1.06 -14.11
CA ARG A 101 -6.46 0.27 -13.75
C ARG A 101 -7.34 0.18 -12.50
N ASP A 102 -8.30 -0.74 -12.50
CA ASP A 102 -9.30 -0.84 -11.44
C ASP A 102 -8.70 -1.36 -10.12
N TYR A 103 -7.74 -2.29 -10.18
CA TYR A 103 -7.05 -2.80 -8.99
C TYR A 103 -6.04 -1.80 -8.40
N LEU A 104 -5.37 -0.98 -9.22
CA LEU A 104 -4.40 0.00 -8.71
C LEU A 104 -5.02 1.34 -8.32
N GLN A 105 -6.24 1.66 -8.79
CA GLN A 105 -6.92 2.91 -8.44
C GLN A 105 -7.11 3.10 -6.92
N PRO A 106 -7.54 2.09 -6.14
CA PRO A 106 -7.69 2.26 -4.69
C PRO A 106 -6.37 2.54 -3.97
N ILE A 107 -5.23 2.04 -4.48
CA ILE A 107 -3.90 2.36 -3.93
C ILE A 107 -3.62 3.85 -4.13
N ALA A 108 -3.78 4.34 -5.36
CA ALA A 108 -3.54 5.74 -5.70
C ALA A 108 -4.45 6.68 -4.88
N ALA A 109 -5.74 6.37 -4.79
CA ALA A 109 -6.70 7.18 -4.06
C ALA A 109 -6.45 7.21 -2.54
N ARG A 110 -5.98 6.10 -1.94
CA ARG A 110 -5.56 6.09 -0.52
C ARG A 110 -4.32 6.93 -0.27
N ILE A 111 -3.35 6.89 -1.19
CA ILE A 111 -2.15 7.72 -1.08
C ILE A 111 -2.52 9.19 -1.21
N ASP A 112 -3.37 9.54 -2.18
CA ASP A 112 -3.78 10.92 -2.44
C ASP A 112 -4.62 11.51 -1.29
N SER A 113 -5.66 10.82 -0.86
CA SER A 113 -6.50 11.24 0.27
C SER A 113 -5.80 11.14 1.65
N GLY A 114 -4.73 10.35 1.75
CA GLY A 114 -4.11 10.01 3.03
C GLY A 114 -4.95 9.06 3.91
N ARG A 115 -6.08 8.55 3.40
CA ARG A 115 -7.02 7.72 4.14
C ARG A 115 -6.65 6.24 4.05
N THR A 116 -6.02 5.74 5.10
CA THR A 116 -5.70 4.31 5.29
C THR A 116 -6.65 3.68 6.31
N GLY A 117 -6.70 2.35 6.40
CA GLY A 117 -7.46 1.66 7.45
C GLY A 117 -7.06 2.11 8.86
N ALA A 118 -5.77 2.22 9.14
CA ALA A 118 -5.28 2.70 10.43
C ALA A 118 -5.66 4.16 10.68
N ARG A 119 -5.64 5.02 9.65
CA ARG A 119 -6.06 6.42 9.77
C ARG A 119 -7.56 6.52 10.07
N TRP A 120 -8.38 5.77 9.34
CA TRP A 120 -9.82 5.74 9.54
C TRP A 120 -10.19 5.27 10.95
N GLN A 121 -9.56 4.20 11.45
CA GLN A 121 -9.78 3.73 12.82
C GLN A 121 -9.42 4.79 13.87
N ARG A 122 -8.29 5.49 13.68
CA ARG A 122 -7.87 6.58 14.58
C ARG A 122 -8.84 7.76 14.55
N ASP A 123 -9.29 8.16 13.37
CA ASP A 123 -10.25 9.25 13.21
C ASP A 123 -11.61 8.89 13.83
N PHE A 124 -12.08 7.65 13.64
CA PHE A 124 -13.31 7.14 14.26
C PHE A 124 -13.24 7.20 15.79
N LEU A 125 -12.18 6.63 16.39
CA LEU A 125 -12.01 6.65 17.85
C LEU A 125 -11.86 8.07 18.40
N GLY A 126 -11.23 8.97 17.64
CA GLY A 126 -11.13 10.38 18.00
C GLY A 126 -12.49 11.09 18.05
N ALA A 127 -13.43 10.71 17.18
CA ALA A 127 -14.76 11.31 17.09
C ALA A 127 -15.81 10.63 17.99
N HIS A 128 -15.71 9.32 18.22
CA HIS A 128 -16.74 8.52 18.87
C HIS A 128 -16.31 7.95 20.24
N GLY A 129 -15.06 8.16 20.65
CA GLY A 129 -14.50 7.63 21.89
C GLY A 129 -13.78 6.30 21.70
N SER A 130 -13.27 5.74 22.80
CA SER A 130 -12.34 4.60 22.77
C SER A 130 -13.01 3.21 22.77
N ASP A 131 -14.29 3.10 22.43
CA ASP A 131 -14.99 1.80 22.41
C ASP A 131 -14.61 1.00 21.15
N LEU A 132 -13.92 -0.12 21.36
CA LEU A 132 -13.48 -1.01 20.28
C LEU A 132 -14.63 -1.85 19.71
N THR A 133 -15.72 -2.03 20.46
CA THR A 133 -16.92 -2.72 19.97
C THR A 133 -17.60 -1.88 18.90
N ASP A 134 -17.81 -0.59 19.19
CA ASP A 134 -18.40 0.35 18.24
C ASP A 134 -17.51 0.52 17.00
N LEU A 135 -16.19 0.63 17.19
CA LEU A 135 -15.25 0.64 16.07
C LEU A 135 -15.40 -0.61 15.20
N THR A 136 -15.48 -1.79 15.81
CA THR A 136 -15.58 -3.06 15.09
C THR A 136 -16.90 -3.16 14.33
N LEU A 137 -18.02 -2.76 14.93
CA LEU A 137 -19.33 -2.74 14.30
C LEU A 137 -19.38 -1.78 13.11
N ALA A 138 -18.85 -0.56 13.29
CA ALA A 138 -18.75 0.43 12.21
C ALA A 138 -17.86 -0.09 11.08
N TYR A 139 -16.71 -0.70 11.40
CA TYR A 139 -15.81 -1.29 10.41
C TYR A 139 -16.48 -2.41 9.62
N LEU A 140 -17.28 -3.27 10.28
CA LEU A 140 -18.03 -4.34 9.65
C LEU A 140 -19.11 -3.78 8.70
N GLU A 141 -19.85 -2.76 9.12
CA GLU A 141 -20.85 -2.09 8.28
C GLU A 141 -20.20 -1.49 7.03
N ARG A 142 -19.07 -0.79 7.21
CA ARG A 142 -18.34 -0.16 6.10
C ARG A 142 -17.73 -1.20 5.16
N GLN A 143 -17.18 -2.29 5.69
CA GLN A 143 -16.72 -3.41 4.85
C GLN A 143 -17.84 -4.01 3.99
N ARG A 144 -19.06 -4.15 4.56
CA ARG A 144 -20.24 -4.67 3.85
C ARG A 144 -20.74 -3.75 2.73
N SER A 145 -20.39 -2.45 2.75
CA SER A 145 -20.72 -1.55 1.64
C SER A 145 -20.02 -1.91 0.33
N GLY A 146 -18.93 -2.71 0.40
CA GLY A 146 -18.13 -3.05 -0.76
C GLY A 146 -17.25 -1.90 -1.28
N LEU A 147 -17.23 -0.75 -0.59
CA LEU A 147 -16.41 0.40 -0.95
C LEU A 147 -15.00 0.28 -0.36
N PRO A 148 -13.97 0.80 -1.06
CA PRO A 148 -12.62 0.90 -0.50
C PRO A 148 -12.55 1.96 0.62
N VAL A 149 -11.61 1.79 1.55
CA VAL A 149 -11.54 2.63 2.76
C VAL A 149 -11.37 4.14 2.50
N HIS A 150 -10.82 4.53 1.35
CA HIS A 150 -10.68 5.95 1.00
C HIS A 150 -12.03 6.64 0.76
N GLU A 151 -13.08 5.87 0.49
CA GLU A 151 -14.45 6.35 0.27
C GLU A 151 -15.32 6.28 1.52
N TRP A 152 -14.83 5.66 2.61
CA TRP A 152 -15.61 5.54 3.83
C TRP A 152 -15.78 6.92 4.49
N PRO A 153 -17.00 7.27 4.94
CA PRO A 153 -17.22 8.46 5.75
C PRO A 153 -16.54 8.32 7.12
N CYS A 154 -16.13 9.46 7.69
CA CYS A 154 -15.70 9.55 9.07
C CYS A 154 -16.90 9.77 10.00
#